data_AF-A0A952HLS9-F1
#
_entry.id   AF-A0A952HLS9-F1
#
_cell.length_a   1.000
_cell.length_b   1.000
_cell.length_c   1.000
_cell.angle_alpha   90.00
_cell.angle_beta   90.00
_cell.angle_gamma   90.00
#
_symmetry.space_group_name_H-M   'P 1'
#
loop_
_entity.id
_entity.type
_entity.pdbx_description
1 polymer ?
#
loop_
_entity_poly.entity_id
_entity_poly.type
_entity_poly.pdbx_seq_one_letter_code
_entity_poly.pdbx_strand_id
1 'polypeptide(L)'
;MKERGIGRPSTYATIIAKLLERKYVIERKGLLFPTSIGIKVYRYLNSLEHVREFLSEEFTRRLEELMDKVEIGEKDYEAILFELLEKIKIRHDS
;
A
#
# COMPACT_ATOMS: atom_id res chain seq x y z
N MET A 1 1.95 -10.16 -6.18
CA MET A 1 1.09 -9.77 -5.04
C MET A 1 0.92 -10.93 -4.08
N LYS A 2 0.17 -11.99 -4.47
CA LYS A 2 0.01 -13.22 -3.68
C LYS A 2 1.32 -13.81 -3.14
N GLU A 3 2.32 -14.02 -4.01
CA GLU A 3 3.63 -14.58 -3.61
C GLU A 3 4.41 -13.71 -2.62
N ARG A 4 4.17 -12.39 -2.64
CA ARG A 4 4.83 -11.44 -1.72
C ARG A 4 4.01 -11.21 -0.44
N GLY A 5 2.86 -11.86 -0.31
CA GLY A 5 1.95 -11.70 0.83
C GLY A 5 1.32 -10.30 0.92
N ILE A 6 1.12 -9.62 -0.22
CA ILE A 6 0.49 -8.29 -0.26
C ILE A 6 -0.80 -8.34 -1.05
N GLY A 7 -1.85 -7.71 -0.51
CA GLY A 7 -3.20 -7.70 -1.08
C GLY A 7 -3.93 -9.03 -0.93
N ARG A 8 -5.24 -9.00 -1.18
CA ARG A 8 -6.17 -10.14 -1.10
C ARG A 8 -6.73 -10.49 -2.47
N PRO A 9 -7.26 -11.70 -2.68
CA PRO A 9 -7.93 -12.06 -3.94
C PRO A 9 -8.99 -11.04 -4.38
N SER A 10 -9.70 -10.43 -3.43
CA SER A 10 -10.69 -9.37 -3.67
C SER A 10 -10.09 -8.04 -4.13
N THR A 11 -8.80 -7.77 -3.88
CA THR A 11 -8.18 -6.47 -4.14
C THR A 11 -7.21 -6.48 -5.32
N TYR A 12 -6.71 -7.63 -5.77
CA TYR A 12 -5.74 -7.71 -6.88
C TYR A 12 -6.21 -7.02 -8.16
N ALA A 13 -7.39 -7.40 -8.66
CA ALA A 13 -7.93 -6.82 -9.88
C ALA A 13 -8.16 -5.31 -9.74
N THR A 14 -8.72 -4.89 -8.60
CA THR A 14 -8.99 -3.48 -8.30
C THR A 14 -7.71 -2.64 -8.23
N ILE A 15 -6.64 -3.16 -7.63
CA ILE A 15 -5.35 -2.47 -7.54
C ILE A 15 -4.76 -2.25 -8.93
N ILE A 16 -4.73 -3.29 -9.77
CA ILE A 16 -4.23 -3.17 -11.15
C ILE A 16 -5.08 -2.20 -11.96
N ALA A 17 -6.41 -2.30 -11.87
CA ALA A 17 -7.34 -1.39 -12.55
C ALA A 17 -7.08 0.07 -12.15
N LYS A 18 -6.87 0.36 -10.86
CA LYS A 18 -6.58 1.71 -10.36
C LYS A 18 -5.22 2.25 -10.82
N LEU A 19 -4.20 1.39 -10.94
CA LEU A 19 -2.90 1.80 -11.47
C LEU A 19 -2.99 2.17 -12.97
N LEU A 20 -3.80 1.43 -13.74
CA LEU A 20 -4.08 1.71 -15.15
C LEU A 20 -4.92 2.99 -15.33
N GLU A 21 -6.01 3.12 -14.57
CA GLU A 21 -6.91 4.30 -14.58
C GLU A 21 -6.13 5.59 -14.31
N ARG A 22 -5.22 5.56 -13.33
CA ARG A 22 -4.36 6.71 -12.96
C ARG A 22 -3.15 6.88 -13.87
N LYS A 23 -2.99 6.03 -14.89
CA LYS A 23 -1.88 6.06 -15.86
C LYS A 23 -0.50 5.91 -15.21
N TYR A 24 -0.41 5.26 -14.04
CA TYR A 24 0.87 4.94 -13.40
C TYR A 24 1.57 3.75 -14.05
N VAL A 25 0.77 2.86 -14.63
CA VAL A 25 1.25 1.77 -15.50
C VAL A 25 0.46 1.79 -16.81
N ILE A 26 1.03 1.15 -17.83
CA ILE A 26 0.35 0.82 -19.08
C ILE A 26 0.46 -0.68 -19.32
N GLU A 27 -0.51 -1.25 -19.99
CA GLU A 27 -0.48 -2.64 -20.42
C GLU A 27 -0.05 -2.74 -21.88
N ARG A 28 0.89 -3.64 -22.18
CA ARG A 28 1.27 -4.01 -23.55
C ARG A 28 1.46 -5.52 -23.62
N LYS A 29 0.70 -6.18 -24.50
CA LYS A 29 0.75 -7.64 -24.70
C LYS A 29 0.56 -8.44 -23.39
N GLY A 30 -0.36 -8.02 -22.52
CA GLY A 30 -0.62 -8.69 -21.24
C GLY A 30 0.40 -8.40 -20.13
N LEU A 31 1.39 -7.52 -20.38
CA LEU A 31 2.41 -7.14 -19.40
C LEU A 31 2.26 -5.68 -18.99
N LEU A 32 2.49 -5.40 -17.70
CA LEU A 32 2.43 -4.05 -17.14
C LEU A 32 3.80 -3.39 -17.18
N PHE A 33 3.84 -2.16 -17.68
CA PHE A 33 5.03 -1.33 -17.74
C PHE A 33 4.79 -0.01 -16.99
N PRO A 34 5.73 0.45 -16.16
CA PRO A 34 5.60 1.73 -15.48
C PRO A 34 5.67 2.88 -16.48
N THR A 35 4.84 3.90 -16.28
CA THR A 35 4.91 5.13 -17.09
C THR A 35 5.90 6.13 -16.49
N SER A 36 6.28 7.15 -17.26
CA SER A 36 7.11 8.23 -16.74
C SER A 36 6.46 8.96 -15.55
N ILE A 37 5.13 9.11 -15.55
CA ILE A 37 4.41 9.71 -14.41
C ILE A 37 4.38 8.77 -13.21
N GLY A 38 4.15 7.46 -13.41
CA GLY A 38 4.18 6.46 -12.34
C GLY A 38 5.53 6.40 -11.65
N ILE A 39 6.63 6.42 -12.42
CA ILE A 39 8.00 6.47 -11.87
C ILE A 39 8.23 7.74 -11.06
N LYS A 40 7.79 8.91 -11.57
CA LYS A 40 7.95 10.19 -10.85
C LYS A 40 7.17 10.19 -9.53
N VAL A 41 5.92 9.72 -9.54
CA VAL A 41 5.09 9.61 -8.32
C VAL A 41 5.73 8.67 -7.31
N TYR A 42 6.17 7.49 -7.75
CA TYR A 42 6.86 6.54 -6.86
C TYR A 42 8.12 7.14 -6.25
N ARG A 43 8.98 7.79 -7.06
CA ARG A 43 10.19 8.44 -6.57
C ARG A 43 9.90 9.57 -5.59
N TYR A 44 8.87 10.38 -5.87
CA TYR A 44 8.45 11.46 -4.98
C TYR A 44 7.99 10.89 -3.62
N LEU A 45 7.07 9.91 -3.62
CA LEU A 45 6.62 9.28 -2.38
C LEU A 45 7.78 8.66 -1.61
N ASN A 46 8.71 7.99 -2.30
CA ASN A 46 9.88 7.38 -1.67
C ASN A 46 10.92 8.39 -1.16
N SER A 47 10.87 9.64 -1.66
CA SER A 47 11.72 10.74 -1.16
C SER A 47 11.22 11.31 0.15
N LEU A 48 9.92 11.16 0.46
CA LEU A 48 9.33 11.58 1.72
C LEU A 48 9.71 10.58 2.82
N GLU A 49 10.61 10.96 3.73
CA GLU A 49 11.10 10.07 4.80
C GLU A 49 9.97 9.51 5.65
N HIS A 50 8.94 10.33 5.89
CA HIS A 50 7.76 9.94 6.67
C HIS A 50 6.86 8.92 5.96
N VAL A 51 6.86 8.88 4.62
CA VAL A 51 6.04 7.95 3.84
C VAL A 51 6.83 6.66 3.51
N ARG A 52 8.16 6.73 3.48
CA ARG A 52 9.01 5.63 3.00
C ARG A 52 8.73 4.29 3.66
N GLU A 53 8.49 4.25 4.98
CA GLU A 53 8.17 3.01 5.68
C GLU A 53 6.84 2.39 5.18
N PHE A 54 5.83 3.23 4.93
CA PHE A 54 4.50 2.83 4.47
C PHE A 54 4.51 2.29 3.02
N LEU A 55 5.55 2.56 2.24
CA LEU A 55 5.73 2.02 0.89
C LEU A 55 6.33 0.62 0.88
N SER A 56 6.82 0.13 2.03
CA SER A 56 7.42 -1.19 2.11
C SER A 56 6.37 -2.29 2.04
N GLU A 57 6.75 -3.40 1.40
CA GLU A 57 5.88 -4.59 1.35
C GLU A 57 5.73 -5.23 2.73
N GLU A 58 6.77 -5.14 3.56
CA GLU A 58 6.72 -5.66 4.93
C GLU A 58 5.67 -4.92 5.75
N PHE A 59 5.62 -3.59 5.66
CA PHE A 59 4.56 -2.81 6.29
C PHE A 59 3.18 -3.22 5.77
N THR A 60 3.04 -3.32 4.43
CA THR A 60 1.78 -3.74 3.80
C THR A 60 1.32 -5.10 4.31
N ARG A 61 2.22 -6.09 4.40
CA ARG A 61 1.91 -7.43 4.90
C ARG A 61 1.52 -7.41 6.38
N ARG A 62 2.23 -6.67 7.23
CA ARG A 62 1.86 -6.52 8.66
C ARG A 62 0.48 -5.90 8.82
N LEU A 63 0.13 -4.92 7.98
CA LEU A 63 -1.20 -4.32 7.99
C LEU A 63 -2.28 -5.34 7.59
N GLU A 64 -2.02 -6.18 6.60
CA GLU A 64 -2.91 -7.29 6.22
C GLU A 64 -3.10 -8.29 7.37
N GLU A 65 -2.02 -8.67 8.08
CA GLU A 65 -2.10 -9.54 9.26
C GLU A 65 -2.89 -8.90 10.41
N LEU A 66 -2.78 -7.58 10.60
CA LEU A 66 -3.59 -6.85 11.58
C LEU A 66 -5.08 -6.88 11.21
N MET A 67 -5.41 -6.74 9.92
CA MET A 67 -6.78 -6.87 9.45
C MET A 67 -7.34 -8.28 9.69
N ASP A 68 -6.53 -9.34 9.51
CA ASP A 68 -6.94 -10.72 9.82
C ASP A 68 -7.26 -10.88 11.31
N LYS A 69 -6.44 -10.31 12.19
CA LYS A 69 -6.67 -10.35 13.65
C LYS A 69 -7.94 -9.60 14.06
N VAL A 70 -8.28 -8.52 13.37
CA VAL A 70 -9.55 -7.81 13.56
C VAL A 70 -10.72 -8.69 13.12
N GLU A 71 -10.61 -9.34 11.96
CA GLU A 71 -11.66 -10.20 11.41
C GLU A 71 -12.04 -11.35 12.37
N ILE A 72 -11.06 -11.95 13.05
CA ILE A 72 -11.28 -13.01 14.03
C ILE A 72 -11.55 -12.51 15.46
N GLY A 73 -11.59 -11.19 15.69
CA GLY A 73 -11.86 -10.58 16.99
C GLY A 73 -10.69 -10.59 17.98
N GLU A 74 -9.47 -10.90 17.55
CA GLU A 74 -8.26 -10.87 18.39
C GLU A 74 -7.70 -9.45 18.61
N LYS A 75 -8.04 -8.51 17.72
CA LYS A 75 -7.61 -7.11 17.81
C LYS A 75 -8.80 -6.18 17.59
N ASP A 76 -8.79 -5.07 18.34
CA ASP A 76 -9.72 -3.98 18.12
C ASP A 76 -9.25 -3.08 16.96
N TYR A 77 -10.17 -2.77 16.06
CA TYR A 77 -9.87 -1.99 14.86
C TYR A 77 -9.62 -0.51 15.20
N GLU A 78 -10.30 0.03 16.23
CA GLU A 78 -10.13 1.43 16.64
C GLU A 78 -8.74 1.66 17.20
N ALA A 79 -8.26 0.75 18.06
CA ALA A 79 -6.90 0.77 18.57
C ALA A 79 -5.85 0.73 17.45
N ILE A 80 -6.02 -0.13 16.44
CA ILE A 80 -5.10 -0.21 15.29
C ILE A 80 -5.12 1.09 14.48
N LEU A 81 -6.30 1.65 14.22
CA LEU A 81 -6.43 2.92 13.50
C LEU A 81 -5.74 4.07 14.25
N PHE A 82 -5.90 4.11 15.57
CA PHE A 82 -5.23 5.12 16.40
C PHE A 82 -3.70 5.02 16.30
N GLU A 83 -3.13 3.81 16.46
CA GLU A 83 -1.69 3.57 16.33
C GLU A 83 -1.18 3.96 14.93
N LEU A 84 -1.94 3.64 13.88
CA LEU A 84 -1.58 3.98 12.51
C LEU A 84 -1.58 5.51 12.29
N LEU A 85 -2.61 6.20 12.79
CA LEU A 85 -2.73 7.65 12.68
C LEU A 85 -1.62 8.38 13.44
N GLU A 86 -1.23 7.90 14.63
CA GLU A 86 -0.10 8.44 15.37
C GLU A 86 1.21 8.30 14.56
N LYS A 87 1.47 7.12 13.97
CA LYS A 87 2.65 6.91 13.12
C LYS A 87 2.69 7.84 11.91
N ILE A 88 1.54 8.17 11.33
CA ILE A 88 1.45 9.10 10.20
C ILE A 88 1.66 10.55 10.67
N LYS A 89 1.02 10.97 11.76
CA LYS A 89 1.09 12.34 12.30
C LYS A 89 2.48 12.70 12.83
N ILE A 90 3.07 11.83 13.65
CA ILE A 90 4.42 12.04 14.24
C ILE A 90 5.44 12.33 13.14
N ARG A 91 5.30 11.68 11.99
CA ARG A 91 6.25 11.83 10.89
C ARG A 91 5.90 12.97 9.91
N HIS A 92 4.69 13.53 9.96
CA HIS A 92 4.30 14.71 9.16
C HIS A 92 4.73 16.04 9.81
N ASP A 93 4.82 16.08 11.14
CA ASP A 93 5.18 17.29 11.91
C ASP A 93 6.70 17.41 12.18
N SER A 94 7.53 16.57 11.52
CA SER A 94 9.00 16.59 11.61
C SER A 94 9.65 17.09 10.32
#